data_AF-S9P9S7-F1
#
_entry.id   AF-S9P9S7-F1
#
_cell.length_a   1.000
_cell.length_b   1.000
_cell.length_c   1.000
_cell.angle_alpha   90.00
_cell.angle_beta   90.00
_cell.angle_gamma   90.00
#
_symmetry.space_group_name_H-M   'P 1'
#
loop_
_entity.id
_entity.type
_entity.pdbx_description
1 polymer ?
#
loop_
_entity_poly.entity_id
_entity_poly.type
_entity_poly.pdbx_seq_one_letter_code
_entity_poly.pdbx_strand_id
1 'polypeptide(L)'
;MPRYVWVLGGLVWWTACPGNGGLGGEDAGGVPPEQRNRELRACILQRLPPAEATATEWKVSGYVLVDAYVKCQREREPEQATAADFRSVVRELAELDADTSLVRIIVPPGEGAP
;
A
#
# COMPACT_ATOMS: atom_id res chain seq x y z
N MET A 1 25.88 -40.08 -25.44
CA MET A 1 25.04 -39.32 -26.39
C MET A 1 24.53 -38.06 -25.71
N PRO A 2 25.18 -36.89 -25.86
CA PRO A 2 24.64 -35.64 -25.34
C PRO A 2 23.77 -34.96 -26.41
N ARG A 3 22.52 -34.62 -26.05
CA ARG A 3 21.58 -33.89 -26.92
C ARG A 3 21.75 -32.39 -26.64
N TYR A 4 22.36 -31.67 -27.56
CA TYR A 4 22.41 -30.21 -27.56
C TYR A 4 21.06 -29.68 -28.07
N VAL A 5 20.37 -28.87 -27.26
CA VAL A 5 19.17 -28.12 -27.67
C VAL A 5 19.63 -26.76 -28.16
N TRP A 6 19.31 -26.47 -29.43
CA TRP A 6 19.63 -25.24 -30.12
C TRP A 6 18.74 -24.08 -29.66
N VAL A 7 19.37 -22.95 -29.30
CA VAL A 7 18.72 -21.65 -29.12
C VAL A 7 18.81 -20.90 -30.45
N LEU A 8 17.71 -20.87 -31.19
CA LEU A 8 17.42 -20.02 -32.34
C LEU A 8 15.89 -19.88 -32.32
N GLY A 9 15.24 -18.73 -32.32
CA GLY A 9 15.59 -17.38 -32.69
C GLY A 9 14.24 -16.72 -32.97
N GLY A 10 14.07 -15.45 -32.60
CA GLY A 10 12.78 -14.81 -32.79
C GLY A 10 12.72 -13.40 -32.25
N LEU A 11 13.60 -12.53 -32.77
CA LEU A 11 13.33 -11.09 -32.77
C LEU A 11 12.07 -10.86 -33.61
N VAL A 12 10.93 -10.64 -32.94
CA VAL A 12 9.73 -10.10 -33.58
C VAL A 12 9.33 -8.83 -32.83
N TRP A 13 9.79 -7.73 -33.42
CA TRP A 13 9.07 -6.48 -33.65
C TRP A 13 8.38 -5.79 -32.47
N TRP A 14 8.97 -4.66 -32.10
CA TRP A 14 8.27 -3.50 -31.58
C TRP A 14 7.20 -3.02 -32.56
N THR A 15 5.93 -3.19 -32.21
CA THR A 15 4.85 -2.28 -32.63
C THR A 15 3.75 -2.24 -31.57
N ALA A 16 3.36 -1.01 -31.21
CA ALA A 16 2.06 -0.59 -30.68
C ALA A 16 1.83 -0.57 -29.15
N CYS A 17 1.84 0.67 -28.67
CA CYS A 17 1.19 1.32 -27.52
C CYS A 17 -0.15 0.75 -27.01
N PRO A 18 -0.57 1.20 -25.79
CA PRO A 18 -1.35 0.44 -24.84
C PRO A 18 -2.85 0.54 -25.11
N GLY A 19 -3.53 -0.59 -25.07
CA GLY A 19 -4.98 -0.64 -25.23
C GLY A 19 -5.51 -2.06 -25.11
N ASN A 20 -5.90 -2.42 -23.89
CA ASN A 20 -6.89 -3.44 -23.54
C ASN A 20 -7.03 -4.67 -24.49
N GLY A 21 -6.36 -5.76 -24.13
CA GLY A 21 -6.52 -7.05 -24.80
C GLY A 21 -6.01 -8.16 -23.89
N GLY A 22 -6.81 -8.51 -22.89
CA GLY A 22 -6.51 -9.63 -22.01
C GLY A 22 -6.53 -10.95 -22.76
N LEU A 23 -5.46 -11.73 -22.62
CA LEU A 23 -5.46 -13.18 -22.73
C LEU A 23 -4.34 -13.75 -21.84
N GLY A 24 -4.77 -14.38 -20.73
CA GLY A 24 -4.18 -15.63 -20.23
C GLY A 24 -2.75 -15.58 -19.72
N GLY A 25 -2.61 -15.19 -18.45
CA GLY A 25 -1.43 -15.38 -17.62
C GLY A 25 -1.80 -15.11 -16.17
N GLU A 26 -2.56 -16.03 -15.57
CA GLU A 26 -2.58 -16.19 -14.12
C GLU A 26 -1.11 -16.25 -13.64
N ASP A 27 -0.75 -15.46 -12.62
CA ASP A 27 0.61 -15.19 -12.10
C ASP A 27 1.36 -13.93 -12.58
N ALA A 28 0.67 -12.80 -12.74
CA ALA A 28 1.30 -11.50 -12.48
C ALA A 28 1.41 -11.31 -10.96
N GLY A 29 2.47 -11.87 -10.35
CA GLY A 29 2.70 -12.02 -8.90
C GLY A 29 2.79 -10.75 -8.05
N GLY A 30 1.80 -9.86 -8.12
CA GLY A 30 1.63 -8.70 -7.26
C GLY A 30 0.49 -8.89 -6.26
N VAL A 31 0.69 -8.44 -5.02
CA VAL A 31 -0.34 -8.44 -3.98
C VAL A 31 -1.56 -7.62 -4.44
N PRO A 32 -2.81 -8.11 -4.32
CA PRO A 32 -4.01 -7.35 -4.70
C PRO A 32 -4.12 -5.99 -3.98
N PRO A 33 -4.62 -4.93 -4.64
CA PRO A 33 -4.65 -3.58 -4.07
C PRO A 33 -5.39 -3.48 -2.72
N GLU A 34 -6.51 -4.19 -2.57
CA GLU A 34 -7.25 -4.23 -1.31
C GLU A 34 -6.44 -4.85 -0.16
N GLN A 35 -5.69 -5.92 -0.45
CA GLN A 35 -4.81 -6.55 0.51
C GLN A 35 -3.67 -5.61 0.89
N ARG A 36 -3.03 -4.95 -0.08
CA ARG A 36 -1.98 -3.96 0.20
C ARG A 36 -2.47 -2.82 1.07
N ASN A 37 -3.67 -2.29 0.80
CA ASN A 37 -4.26 -1.23 1.61
C ASN A 37 -4.54 -1.69 3.05
N ARG A 38 -5.10 -2.89 3.22
CA ARG A 38 -5.37 -3.46 4.56
C ARG A 38 -4.10 -3.62 5.38
N GLU A 39 -3.07 -4.21 4.78
CA GLU A 39 -1.83 -4.43 5.50
C GLU A 39 -1.04 -3.13 5.72
N LEU A 40 -1.10 -2.17 4.78
CA LEU A 40 -0.54 -0.83 4.95
C LEU A 40 -1.23 -0.08 6.10
N ARG A 41 -2.56 -0.15 6.17
CA ARG A 41 -3.36 0.40 7.28
C ARG A 41 -2.93 -0.19 8.63
N ALA A 42 -2.84 -1.51 8.73
CA ALA A 42 -2.39 -2.18 9.96
C ALA A 42 -0.97 -1.75 10.36
N CYS A 43 -0.06 -1.65 9.39
CA CYS A 43 1.31 -1.21 9.61
C CYS A 43 1.40 0.24 10.12
N ILE A 44 0.61 1.14 9.56
CA ILE A 44 0.55 2.55 9.95
C ILE A 44 0.00 2.65 11.37
N LEU A 45 -1.11 1.99 11.67
CA LEU A 45 -1.73 2.00 12.99
C LEU A 45 -0.76 1.58 14.09
N GLN A 46 0.00 0.50 13.90
CA GLN A 46 1.02 0.05 14.87
C GLN A 46 2.16 1.05 15.13
N ARG A 47 2.34 2.04 14.25
CA ARG A 47 3.40 3.05 14.34
C ARG A 47 2.93 4.41 14.83
N LEU A 48 1.62 4.62 14.86
CA LEU A 48 1.07 5.84 15.41
C LEU A 48 1.23 5.83 16.94
N PRO A 49 1.31 7.01 17.57
CA PRO A 49 1.22 7.12 19.01
C PRO A 49 -0.04 6.41 19.52
N PRO A 50 0.05 5.71 20.67
CA PRO A 50 -1.07 4.99 21.24
C PRO A 50 -2.22 5.93 21.53
N ALA A 51 -3.44 5.44 21.28
CA ALA A 51 -4.63 6.15 21.69
C ALA A 51 -4.80 6.01 23.22
N GLU A 52 -5.60 6.89 23.82
CA GLU A 52 -6.05 6.65 25.19
C GLU A 52 -6.84 5.33 25.26
N ALA A 53 -6.75 4.63 26.39
CA ALA A 53 -7.45 3.36 26.56
C ALA A 53 -8.94 3.53 26.23
N THR A 54 -9.45 2.67 25.33
CA THR A 54 -10.85 2.68 24.80
C THR A 54 -11.21 3.77 23.79
N ALA A 55 -10.29 4.65 23.39
CA ALA A 55 -10.57 5.67 22.39
C ALA A 55 -10.73 5.04 20.99
N THR A 56 -11.84 5.38 20.33
CA THR A 56 -12.08 5.04 18.91
C THR A 56 -11.61 6.13 17.96
N GLU A 57 -11.25 7.29 18.50
CA GLU A 57 -10.70 8.43 17.78
C GLU A 57 -9.62 9.14 18.61
N TRP A 58 -8.56 9.61 17.96
CA TRP A 58 -7.53 10.42 18.61
C TRP A 58 -6.83 11.34 17.60
N LYS A 59 -6.07 12.32 18.08
CA LYS A 59 -5.36 13.27 17.23
C LYS A 59 -3.87 12.96 17.16
N VAL A 60 -3.32 13.03 15.95
CA VAL A 60 -1.87 13.01 15.70
C VAL A 60 -1.51 14.16 14.75
N SER A 61 -0.25 14.55 14.68
CA SER A 61 0.15 15.51 13.64
C SER A 61 0.18 14.86 12.27
N GLY A 62 -0.10 15.62 11.21
CA GLY A 62 0.03 15.13 9.84
C GLY A 62 1.44 14.63 9.52
N TYR A 63 2.46 15.24 10.13
CA TYR A 63 3.85 14.79 10.02
C TYR A 63 4.05 13.38 10.58
N VAL A 64 3.49 13.07 11.76
CA VAL A 64 3.58 11.74 12.37
C VAL A 64 2.91 10.67 11.50
N LEU A 65 1.76 10.98 10.89
CA LEU A 65 1.09 10.07 9.97
C LEU A 65 1.95 9.75 8.73
N VAL A 66 2.59 10.77 8.14
CA VAL A 66 3.48 10.57 6.98
C VAL A 66 4.74 9.80 7.37
N ASP A 67 5.34 10.09 8.52
CA ASP A 67 6.51 9.36 9.02
C ASP A 67 6.20 7.87 9.24
N ALA A 68 5.04 7.54 9.82
CA ALA A 68 4.57 6.17 9.98
C ALA A 68 4.46 5.45 8.62
N TYR A 69 3.89 6.11 7.61
CA TYR A 69 3.82 5.58 6.24
C TYR A 69 5.20 5.33 5.62
N VAL A 70 6.12 6.30 5.73
CA VAL A 70 7.48 6.15 5.17
C VAL A 70 8.22 4.98 5.82
N LYS A 71 8.05 4.77 7.14
CA LYS A 71 8.62 3.61 7.84
C LYS A 71 8.02 2.29 7.34
N CYS A 72 6.70 2.23 7.18
CA CYS A 72 6.01 1.07 6.59
C CYS A 72 6.48 0.75 5.17
N GLN A 73 6.78 1.77 4.38
CA GLN A 73 7.28 1.61 3.01
C GLN A 73 8.70 1.07 2.95
N ARG A 74 9.58 1.46 3.89
CA ARG A 74 10.97 1.00 3.92
C ARG A 74 11.13 -0.46 4.32
N GLU A 75 10.20 -0.96 5.12
CA GLU A 75 10.20 -2.36 5.59
C GLU A 75 9.51 -3.31 4.60
N ARG A 76 8.71 -2.77 3.69
CA ARG A 76 8.16 -3.51 2.55
C ARG A 76 9.13 -3.42 1.38
N GLU A 77 9.10 -4.41 0.50
CA GLU A 77 9.77 -4.25 -0.78
C GLU A 77 9.19 -3.01 -1.49
N PRO A 78 10.05 -2.12 -2.03
CA PRO A 78 9.66 -0.77 -2.49
C PRO A 78 8.63 -0.74 -3.63
N GLU A 79 8.25 -1.91 -4.16
CA GLU A 79 7.29 -2.08 -5.25
C GLU A 79 5.89 -2.46 -4.78
N GLN A 80 5.66 -2.65 -3.47
CA GLN A 80 4.36 -3.14 -2.99
C GLN A 80 3.35 -2.01 -2.78
N ALA A 81 3.59 -1.00 -1.95
CA ALA A 81 2.61 0.08 -1.75
C ALA A 81 2.96 1.35 -2.54
N THR A 82 1.96 1.97 -3.15
CA THR A 82 2.09 3.19 -3.94
C THR A 82 1.63 4.43 -3.17
N ALA A 83 1.90 5.62 -3.71
CA ALA A 83 1.31 6.85 -3.17
C ALA A 83 -0.23 6.89 -3.31
N ALA A 84 -0.80 6.14 -4.26
CA ALA A 84 -2.25 6.01 -4.41
C ALA A 84 -2.84 5.15 -3.28
N ASP A 85 -2.17 4.06 -2.92
CA ASP A 85 -2.55 3.20 -1.79
C ASP A 85 -2.54 4.00 -0.48
N PHE A 86 -1.52 4.84 -0.26
CA PHE A 86 -1.47 5.75 0.89
C PHE A 86 -2.66 6.71 0.93
N ARG A 87 -2.97 7.37 -0.19
CA ARG A 87 -4.12 8.29 -0.25
C ARG A 87 -5.45 7.57 0.02
N SER A 88 -5.59 6.33 -0.42
CA SER A 88 -6.77 5.51 -0.14
C SER A 88 -6.88 5.23 1.36
N VAL A 89 -5.80 4.73 1.97
CA VAL A 89 -5.76 4.39 3.40
C VAL A 89 -6.00 5.63 4.26
N VAL A 90 -5.33 6.75 3.99
CA VAL A 90 -5.50 7.99 4.79
C VAL A 90 -6.91 8.54 4.68
N ARG A 91 -7.56 8.46 3.52
CA ARG A 91 -8.95 8.94 3.36
C ARG A 91 -9.95 8.15 4.21
N GLU A 92 -9.68 6.87 4.45
CA GLU A 92 -10.51 6.01 5.30
C GLU A 92 -10.15 6.12 6.78
N LEU A 93 -8.88 6.40 7.07
CA LEU A 93 -8.32 6.35 8.42
C LEU A 93 -8.37 7.71 9.13
N ALA A 94 -8.31 8.81 8.38
CA ALA A 94 -8.06 10.13 8.95
C ALA A 94 -8.90 11.24 8.34
N GLU A 95 -9.31 12.17 9.21
CA GLU A 95 -9.96 13.44 8.85
C GLU A 95 -9.03 14.60 9.21
N LEU A 96 -9.03 15.64 8.37
CA LEU A 96 -8.36 16.90 8.69
C LEU A 96 -9.08 17.57 9.86
N ASP A 97 -8.32 17.91 10.90
CA ASP A 97 -8.85 18.68 12.02
C ASP A 97 -8.93 20.18 11.65
N ALA A 98 -9.62 20.98 12.46
CA ALA A 98 -9.70 22.43 12.26
C ALA A 98 -8.32 23.10 12.31
N ASP A 99 -7.40 22.52 13.08
CA ASP A 99 -5.98 22.82 13.00
C ASP A 99 -5.34 22.01 11.86
N THR A 100 -4.89 22.69 10.80
CA THR A 100 -4.28 22.06 9.61
C THR A 100 -3.02 21.25 9.88
N SER A 101 -2.43 21.38 11.07
CA SER A 101 -1.27 20.59 11.49
C SER A 101 -1.65 19.23 12.10
N LEU A 102 -2.91 19.05 12.48
CA LEU A 102 -3.43 17.86 13.13
C LEU A 102 -4.39 17.09 12.23
N VAL A 103 -4.35 15.77 12.38
CA VAL A 103 -5.30 14.84 11.77
C VAL A 103 -5.95 14.03 12.86
N ARG A 104 -7.26 13.82 12.72
CA ARG A 104 -8.03 12.94 13.59
C ARG A 104 -8.01 11.55 12.97
N ILE A 105 -7.47 10.59 13.71
CA ILE A 105 -7.46 9.18 13.36
C ILE A 105 -8.76 8.57 13.87
N ILE A 106 -9.46 7.82 13.02
CA ILE A 106 -10.73 7.17 13.32
C ILE A 106 -10.55 5.67 13.05
N VAL A 107 -10.67 4.86 14.09
CA VAL A 107 -10.52 3.40 13.97
C VAL A 107 -11.85 2.72 14.30
N PRO A 108 -12.39 1.89 13.38
CA PRO A 108 -13.53 1.05 13.66
C PRO A 108 -13.31 0.15 14.89
N PRO A 109 -14.34 -0.06 15.72
CA PRO A 109 -14.24 -0.99 16.84
C PRO A 109 -13.84 -2.40 16.35
N GLY A 110 -12.79 -2.96 16.93
CA GLY A 110 -12.25 -4.29 16.59
C GLY A 110 -10.99 -4.30 15.73
N GLU A 111 -10.56 -3.17 15.16
CA GLU A 111 -9.28 -3.07 14.42
C GLU A 111 -8.10 -2.64 15.29
N GLY A 112 -8.37 -2.27 16.55
CA GLY A 112 -7.37 -1.97 17.57
C GLY A 112 -6.61 -0.66 17.33
N ALA A 113 -6.80 0.32 18.23
CA ALA A 113 -5.78 1.34 18.40
C ALA A 113 -4.49 0.67 18.96
N PRO A 114 -3.30 1.10 18.53
CA PRO A 114 -2.03 0.56 19.02
C PRO A 114 -1.86 0.70 20.54
#